data_AF-A0A5N8HFU5-F1
#
_entry.id   AF-A0A5N8HFU5-F1
#
_cell.length_a   1.000
_cell.length_b   1.000
_cell.length_c   1.000
_cell.angle_alpha   90.00
_cell.angle_beta   90.00
_cell.angle_gamma   90.00
#
_symmetry.space_group_name_H-M   'P 1'
#
loop_
_entity.id
_entity.type
_entity.pdbx_description
1 polymer ?
#
loop_
_entity_poly.entity_id
_entity_poly.type
_entity_poly.pdbx_seq_one_letter_code
_entity_poly.pdbx_strand_id
1 'polypeptide(L)'
;MNQQRFDDSTLIRIFALHELHRLKEHGLTRGALLDYHSRYKLVFLAHSQPEYRKLGPFVADIHQWQNLDDYYNQYRQRVVVLLSHPANRRDHTNVLMHVQGYFRPHIDSTERQQLAALIDSYRRGEQPLLA
;
A
#
# COMPACT_ATOMS: atom_id res chain seq x y z
N MET A 1 9.06 23.90 22.53
CA MET A 1 8.91 22.46 22.27
C MET A 1 8.65 22.31 20.77
N ASN A 2 9.63 21.87 19.99
CA ASN A 2 9.45 21.70 18.54
C ASN A 2 8.52 20.50 18.30
N GLN A 3 7.28 20.76 17.89
CA GLN A 3 6.37 19.74 17.41
C GLN A 3 6.96 19.18 16.11
N GLN A 4 7.58 18.01 16.17
CA GLN A 4 8.07 17.33 14.96
C GLN A 4 6.85 16.99 14.09
N ARG A 5 6.64 17.76 13.02
CA ARG A 5 5.58 17.50 12.05
C ARG A 5 6.01 16.29 11.21
N PHE A 6 5.30 15.18 11.36
CA PHE A 6 5.40 14.05 10.45
C PHE A 6 4.64 14.38 9.17
N ASP A 7 5.22 14.04 8.02
CA ASP A 7 4.47 14.04 6.76
C ASP A 7 3.50 12.85 6.71
N ASP A 8 2.51 12.94 5.82
CA ASP A 8 1.46 11.92 5.70
C ASP A 8 2.04 10.54 5.36
N SER A 9 3.10 10.49 4.54
CA SER A 9 3.76 9.24 4.17
C SER A 9 4.37 8.55 5.40
N THR A 10 4.98 9.32 6.31
CA THR A 10 5.54 8.81 7.55
C THR A 10 4.44 8.29 8.47
N LEU A 11 3.33 9.01 8.61
CA LEU A 11 2.18 8.56 9.38
C LEU A 11 1.59 7.26 8.83
N ILE A 12 1.36 7.18 7.52
CA ILE A 12 0.84 5.98 6.84
C ILE A 12 1.74 4.77 7.11
N ARG A 13 3.07 4.94 7.03
CA ARG A 13 4.01 3.86 7.34
C ARG A 13 3.93 3.40 8.79
N ILE A 14 3.85 4.34 9.73
CA ILE A 14 3.70 4.02 11.16
C ILE A 14 2.42 3.23 11.37
N PHE A 15 1.28 3.69 10.83
CA PHE A 15 0.00 3.00 10.97
C PHE A 15 0.00 1.61 10.32
N ALA A 16 0.59 1.46 9.13
CA ALA A 16 0.71 0.15 8.47
C ALA A 16 1.50 -0.84 9.32
N LEU A 17 2.67 -0.43 9.82
CA LEU A 17 3.50 -1.29 10.67
C LEU A 17 2.87 -1.58 12.03
N HIS A 18 2.16 -0.62 12.61
CA HIS A 18 1.41 -0.78 13.84
C HIS A 18 0.27 -1.80 13.68
N GLU A 19 -0.53 -1.69 12.63
CA GLU A 19 -1.62 -2.65 12.38
C GLU A 19 -1.08 -4.06 12.10
N LEU A 20 0.05 -4.18 11.38
CA LEU A 20 0.74 -5.47 11.22
C LEU A 20 1.17 -6.06 12.57
N HIS A 21 1.73 -5.23 13.46
CA HIS A 21 2.13 -5.67 14.80
C HIS A 21 0.93 -6.17 15.61
N ARG A 22 -0.20 -5.48 15.54
CA ARG A 22 -1.42 -5.85 16.26
C ARG A 22 -1.96 -7.22 15.85
N LEU A 23 -1.76 -7.65 14.60
CA LEU A 23 -2.13 -9.02 14.19
C LEU A 23 -1.44 -10.09 15.03
N LYS A 24 -0.19 -9.84 15.44
CA LYS A 24 0.57 -10.77 16.29
C LYS A 24 0.02 -10.76 17.71
N GLU A 25 -0.34 -9.60 18.26
CA GLU A 25 -0.87 -9.47 19.61
C GLU A 25 -2.26 -10.09 19.78
N HIS A 26 -3.10 -10.04 18.74
CA HIS A 26 -4.52 -10.44 18.81
C HIS A 26 -4.78 -11.88 18.33
N GLY A 27 -3.73 -12.69 18.21
CA GLY A 27 -3.81 -14.06 17.70
C GLY A 27 -3.55 -14.09 16.19
N LEU A 28 -2.31 -14.42 15.84
CA LEU A 28 -1.87 -14.49 14.46
C LEU A 28 -2.58 -15.63 13.70
N THR A 29 -3.23 -15.29 12.58
CA THR A 29 -3.82 -16.27 11.68
C THR A 29 -3.43 -15.99 10.23
N ARG A 30 -3.44 -17.01 9.38
CA ARG A 30 -3.20 -16.85 7.93
C ARG A 30 -4.24 -15.92 7.29
N GLY A 31 -5.50 -16.07 7.69
CA GLY A 31 -6.60 -15.20 7.23
C GLY A 31 -6.36 -13.73 7.57
N ALA A 32 -5.94 -13.43 8.80
CA ALA A 32 -5.64 -12.05 9.21
C ALA A 32 -4.46 -11.45 8.43
N LEU A 33 -3.43 -12.23 8.13
CA LEU A 33 -2.30 -11.79 7.30
C LEU A 33 -2.71 -11.49 5.85
N LEU A 34 -3.56 -12.35 5.27
CA LEU A 34 -4.08 -12.17 3.91
C LEU A 34 -5.03 -10.97 3.81
N ASP A 35 -5.89 -10.77 4.81
CA ASP A 35 -6.76 -9.60 4.91
C ASP A 35 -5.94 -8.30 5.01
N TYR A 36 -4.97 -8.25 5.93
CA TYR A 36 -4.05 -7.12 6.05
C TYR A 36 -3.31 -6.84 4.73
N HIS A 37 -2.76 -7.87 4.08
CA HIS A 37 -2.07 -7.71 2.80
C HIS A 37 -2.98 -7.09 1.73
N SER A 38 -4.24 -7.53 1.69
CA SER A 38 -5.22 -7.08 0.70
C SER A 38 -5.63 -5.62 0.95
N ARG A 39 -5.91 -5.26 2.20
CA ARG A 39 -6.25 -3.89 2.62
C ARG A 39 -5.13 -2.89 2.34
N TYR A 40 -3.87 -3.28 2.57
CA TYR A 40 -2.71 -2.40 2.42
C TYR A 40 -2.08 -2.40 1.02
N LYS A 41 -2.65 -3.13 0.06
CA LYS A 41 -2.14 -3.21 -1.33
C LYS A 41 -1.80 -1.84 -1.94
N LEU A 42 -2.72 -0.87 -1.87
CA LEU A 42 -2.50 0.44 -2.49
C LEU A 42 -1.41 1.25 -1.78
N VAL A 43 -1.31 1.12 -0.45
CA VAL A 43 -0.21 1.70 0.33
C VAL A 43 1.11 1.08 -0.12
N PHE A 44 1.18 -0.24 -0.24
CA PHE A 44 2.41 -0.90 -0.67
C PHE A 44 2.82 -0.51 -2.09
N LEU A 45 1.87 -0.43 -3.02
CA LEU A 45 2.12 0.02 -4.38
C LEU A 45 2.59 1.48 -4.43
N ALA A 46 2.10 2.35 -3.55
CA ALA A 46 2.52 3.74 -3.45
C ALA A 46 3.97 3.91 -2.99
N HIS A 47 4.47 2.97 -2.19
CA HIS A 47 5.84 2.96 -1.67
C HIS A 47 6.83 2.26 -2.61
N SER A 48 6.47 1.09 -3.17
CA SER A 48 7.32 0.38 -4.13
C SER A 48 6.57 -0.75 -4.85
N GLN A 49 6.33 -0.56 -6.15
CA GLN A 49 5.81 -1.64 -7.00
C GLN A 49 6.76 -2.84 -7.14
N PRO A 50 8.09 -2.66 -7.34
CA PRO A 50 9.01 -3.79 -7.42
C PRO A 50 8.98 -4.67 -6.16
N GLU A 51 9.01 -4.06 -4.96
CA GLU A 51 8.95 -4.83 -3.72
C GLU A 51 7.58 -5.47 -3.51
N TYR A 52 6.48 -4.78 -3.86
CA TYR A 52 5.15 -5.37 -3.81
C TYR A 52 5.01 -6.60 -4.71
N ARG A 53 5.59 -6.58 -5.93
CA ARG A 53 5.60 -7.74 -6.82
C ARG A 53 6.34 -8.94 -6.21
N LYS A 54 7.43 -8.70 -5.47
CA LYS A 54 8.17 -9.74 -4.76
C LYS A 54 7.38 -10.32 -3.57
N LEU A 55 6.50 -9.53 -2.95
CA LEU A 55 5.61 -10.03 -1.90
C LEU A 55 4.58 -11.03 -2.42
N GLY A 56 4.10 -10.90 -3.66
CA GLY A 56 3.03 -11.74 -4.22
C GLY A 56 3.31 -13.24 -4.09
N PRO A 57 4.41 -13.78 -4.65
CA PRO A 57 4.75 -15.19 -4.50
C PRO A 57 4.90 -15.62 -3.04
N PHE A 58 5.57 -14.79 -2.23
CA PHE A 58 5.77 -15.08 -0.81
C PHE A 58 4.43 -15.19 -0.05
N VAL A 59 3.45 -14.34 -0.37
CA VAL A 59 2.11 -14.37 0.21
C VAL A 59 1.32 -15.59 -0.25
N ALA A 60 1.45 -15.99 -1.51
CA ALA A 60 0.80 -17.19 -2.03
C ALA A 60 1.29 -18.47 -1.32
N ASP A 61 2.55 -18.48 -0.90
CA ASP A 61 3.16 -19.64 -0.22
C ASP A 61 2.73 -19.79 1.26
N ILE A 62 1.94 -18.88 1.84
CA ILE A 62 1.57 -18.89 3.27
C ILE A 62 0.98 -20.23 3.76
N HIS A 63 0.30 -20.96 2.89
CA HIS A 63 -0.30 -22.26 3.21
C HIS A 63 0.73 -23.39 3.36
N GLN A 64 1.93 -23.21 2.80
CA GLN A 64 3.02 -24.19 2.84
C GLN A 64 3.85 -24.08 4.14
N TRP A 65 3.75 -22.97 4.86
CA TRP A 65 4.50 -22.75 6.10
C TRP A 65 3.88 -23.48 7.28
N GLN A 66 4.65 -24.32 7.97
CA GLN A 66 4.19 -25.01 9.18
C GLN A 66 4.13 -24.07 10.38
N ASN A 67 5.19 -23.27 10.59
CA ASN A 67 5.26 -22.27 11.65
C ASN A 67 4.84 -20.89 11.14
N LEU A 68 3.74 -20.37 11.67
CA LEU A 68 3.18 -19.08 11.25
C LEU A 68 3.96 -17.89 11.81
N ASP A 69 4.63 -18.03 12.96
CA ASP A 69 5.48 -16.99 13.53
C ASP A 69 6.71 -16.73 12.65
N ASP A 70 7.33 -17.79 12.12
CA ASP A 70 8.47 -17.68 11.21
C ASP A 70 8.04 -16.99 9.90
N TYR A 71 6.89 -17.38 9.36
CA TYR A 71 6.30 -16.71 8.20
C TYR A 71 6.06 -15.23 8.48
N TYR A 72 5.46 -14.90 9.63
CA TYR A 72 5.19 -13.51 10.02
C TYR A 72 6.47 -12.67 10.11
N ASN A 73 7.54 -13.19 10.72
CA ASN A 73 8.80 -12.47 10.84
C ASN A 73 9.38 -12.13 9.46
N GLN A 74 9.34 -13.09 8.53
CA GLN A 74 9.78 -12.90 7.14
C GLN A 74 8.87 -11.92 6.37
N TYR A 75 7.55 -12.06 6.52
CA TYR A 75 6.58 -11.15 5.93
C TYR A 75 6.80 -9.71 6.43
N ARG A 76 6.95 -9.53 7.74
CA ARG A 76 7.18 -8.24 8.38
C ARG A 76 8.47 -7.59 7.90
N GLN A 77 9.57 -8.34 7.80
CA GLN A 77 10.83 -7.81 7.29
C GLN A 77 10.67 -7.27 5.86
N ARG A 78 9.98 -8.01 4.99
CA ARG A 78 9.68 -7.58 3.62
C ARG A 78 8.78 -6.33 3.59
N VAL A 79 7.77 -6.25 4.44
CA VAL A 79 6.91 -5.07 4.56
C VAL A 79 7.69 -3.85 5.06
N VAL A 80 8.60 -4.02 6.03
CA VAL A 80 9.48 -2.95 6.51
C VAL A 80 10.38 -2.43 5.39
N VAL A 81 11.02 -3.32 4.64
CA VAL A 81 11.85 -2.96 3.47
C VAL A 81 11.02 -2.27 2.40
N LEU A 82 9.81 -2.76 2.13
CA LEU A 82 8.91 -2.14 1.18
C LEU A 82 8.57 -0.70 1.60
N LEU A 83 8.11 -0.51 2.84
CA LEU A 83 7.69 0.80 3.35
C LEU A 83 8.86 1.75 3.64
N SER A 84 10.11 1.27 3.68
CA SER A 84 11.27 2.18 3.79
C SER A 84 11.51 2.98 2.51
N HIS A 85 10.98 2.53 1.37
CA HIS A 85 11.01 3.31 0.13
C HIS A 85 10.08 4.52 0.27
N PRO A 86 10.54 5.74 -0.04
CA PRO A 86 9.68 6.91 0.02
C PRO A 86 8.61 6.83 -1.07
N ALA A 87 7.37 7.11 -0.69
CA ALA A 87 6.29 7.25 -1.67
C ALA A 87 6.59 8.43 -2.60
N ASN A 88 6.43 8.23 -3.90
CA ASN A 88 6.78 9.23 -4.90
C ASN A 88 5.65 9.45 -5.90
N ARG A 89 5.70 10.57 -6.62
CA ARG A 89 4.65 10.99 -7.56
C ARG A 89 4.38 9.93 -8.64
N ARG A 90 5.41 9.24 -9.12
CA ARG A 90 5.26 8.19 -10.14
C ARG A 90 4.46 7.01 -9.59
N ASP A 91 4.80 6.52 -8.40
CA ASP A 91 4.09 5.40 -7.79
C ASP A 91 2.67 5.78 -7.36
N HIS A 92 2.46 6.98 -6.82
CA HIS A 92 1.11 7.51 -6.59
C HIS A 92 0.29 7.61 -7.87
N THR A 93 0.87 8.05 -8.98
CA THR A 93 0.17 8.07 -10.28
C THR A 93 -0.28 6.67 -10.68
N ASN A 94 0.59 5.66 -10.52
CA ASN A 94 0.24 4.27 -10.82
C ASN A 94 -0.87 3.74 -9.92
N VAL A 95 -0.85 4.10 -8.63
CA VAL A 95 -1.92 3.78 -7.68
C VAL A 95 -3.22 4.45 -8.09
N LEU A 96 -3.21 5.73 -8.44
CA LEU A 96 -4.41 6.46 -8.89
C LEU A 96 -5.00 5.86 -10.18
N MET A 97 -4.16 5.42 -11.12
CA MET A 97 -4.63 4.68 -12.31
C MET A 97 -5.27 3.34 -11.94
N HIS A 98 -4.72 2.62 -10.94
CA HIS A 98 -5.36 1.41 -10.41
C HIS A 98 -6.72 1.73 -9.77
N VAL A 99 -6.79 2.79 -8.97
CA VAL A 99 -8.04 3.26 -8.33
C VAL A 99 -9.08 3.64 -9.38
N GLN A 100 -8.69 4.34 -10.45
CA GLN A 100 -9.56 4.64 -11.59
C GLN A 100 -10.18 3.35 -12.18
N GLY A 101 -9.41 2.26 -12.24
CA GLY A 101 -9.91 0.96 -12.68
C GLY A 101 -11.08 0.43 -11.83
N TYR A 102 -11.07 0.67 -10.52
CA TYR A 102 -12.17 0.27 -9.62
C TYR A 102 -13.45 1.07 -9.86
N PHE A 103 -13.34 2.32 -10.31
CA PHE A 103 -14.50 3.15 -10.64
C PHE A 103 -15.09 2.85 -12.02
N ARG A 104 -14.44 2.05 -12.87
CA ARG A 104 -14.90 1.77 -14.25
C ARG A 104 -16.37 1.33 -14.36
N PRO A 105 -16.95 0.51 -13.46
CA PRO A 105 -18.37 0.15 -13.51
C PRO A 105 -19.33 1.25 -13.02
N HIS A 106 -18.79 2.31 -12.42
CA HIS A 106 -19.54 3.35 -11.71
C HIS A 106 -19.46 4.73 -12.36
N ILE A 107 -18.67 4.87 -13.43
CA ILE A 107 -18.47 6.14 -14.14
C ILE A 107 -18.62 5.98 -15.65
N ASP A 108 -19.16 7.00 -16.30
CA ASP A 108 -19.30 7.04 -17.76
C ASP A 108 -17.96 7.31 -18.46
N SER A 109 -17.98 7.50 -19.79
CA SER A 109 -16.77 7.81 -20.56
C SER A 109 -16.22 9.20 -20.29
N THR A 110 -17.10 10.18 -20.04
CA THR A 110 -16.76 11.59 -19.81
C THR A 110 -16.09 11.74 -18.44
N GLU A 111 -16.71 11.20 -17.39
CA GLU A 111 -16.18 11.18 -16.03
C GLU A 111 -14.82 10.48 -15.95
N ARG A 112 -14.65 9.40 -16.72
CA ARG A 112 -13.37 8.68 -16.81
C ARG A 112 -12.26 9.52 -17.45
N GLN A 113 -12.58 10.28 -18.50
CA GLN A 113 -11.62 11.19 -19.12
C GLN A 113 -11.26 12.34 -18.17
N GLN A 114 -12.24 12.87 -17.43
CA GLN A 114 -11.99 13.90 -16.40
C GLN A 114 -11.07 13.36 -15.30
N LEU A 115 -11.34 12.16 -14.78
CA LEU A 115 -10.48 11.53 -13.78
C LEU A 115 -9.07 11.26 -14.33
N ALA A 116 -8.93 10.81 -15.59
CA ALA A 116 -7.64 10.63 -16.23
C ALA A 116 -6.86 11.96 -16.33
N ALA A 117 -7.54 13.05 -16.69
CA ALA A 117 -6.93 14.38 -16.76
C ALA A 117 -6.47 14.88 -15.38
N LEU A 118 -7.24 14.65 -14.32
CA LEU A 118 -6.83 14.97 -12.95
C LEU A 118 -5.58 14.18 -12.53
N ILE A 119 -5.54 12.89 -12.83
CA ILE A 119 -4.37 12.04 -12.55
C ILE A 119 -3.13 12.54 -13.32
N ASP A 120 -3.31 12.97 -14.56
CA ASP A 120 -2.21 13.53 -15.36
C ASP A 120 -1.71 14.88 -14.82
N SER A 121 -2.62 15.77 -14.41
CA SER A 121 -2.25 17.03 -13.75
C SER A 121 -1.47 16.79 -12.45
N TYR A 122 -1.89 15.81 -11.64
CA TYR A 122 -1.11 15.36 -10.49
C TYR A 122 0.27 14.84 -10.90
N ARG A 123 0.35 13.98 -11.93
CA ARG A 123 1.61 13.44 -12.47
C ARG A 123 2.57 14.53 -12.93
N ARG A 124 2.04 15.61 -13.52
CA ARG A 124 2.82 16.77 -14.02
C ARG A 124 3.25 17.76 -12.95
N GLY A 125 2.71 17.68 -11.72
CA GLY A 125 3.05 18.63 -10.67
C GLY A 125 2.11 19.81 -10.53
N GLU A 126 1.04 19.85 -11.31
CA GLU A 126 0.13 20.99 -11.40
C GLU A 126 -0.93 20.98 -10.29
N GLN A 127 -1.17 19.81 -9.70
CA GLN A 127 -2.05 19.64 -8.55
C GLN A 127 -1.37 18.81 -7.46
N PRO A 128 -1.61 19.14 -6.18
CA PRO A 128 -1.20 18.30 -5.07
C PRO A 128 -2.07 17.03 -5.00
N LEU A 129 -1.60 16.01 -4.28
CA LEU A 129 -2.36 14.77 -4.06
C LEU A 129 -3.57 15.00 -3.14
N LEU A 130 -3.39 15.87 -2.16
CA LEU A 130 -4.41 16.32 -1.20
C LEU A 130 -4.61 17.82 -1.42
N ALA A 131 -5.86 18.25 -1.53
CA ALA A 131 -6.26 19.65 -1.67
C ALA A 131 -6.75 20.21 -0.33
#